data_AF-A0A0D1DDN3-F1
#
_entry.id   AF-A0A0D1DDN3-F1
#
_cell.length_a   1.000
_cell.length_b   1.000
_cell.length_c   1.000
_cell.angle_alpha   90.00
_cell.angle_beta   90.00
_cell.angle_gamma   90.00
#
_symmetry.space_group_name_H-M   'P 1'
#
loop_
_entity.id
_entity.type
_entity.pdbx_description
1 polymer ?
#
loop_
_entity_poly.entity_id
_entity_poly.type
_entity_poly.pdbx_seq_one_letter_code
_entity_poly.pdbx_strand_id
1 'polypeptide(L)'
;MACNITIDGVFGLGDPLSGIRITGTAEDCPPDQIEGGSPVIVGVSCRSADGPFTEIGAEMQSDGTWEAIFPAPPDGCGCDETVFVNGRCATVEGCRANPVERVLNCFCCPTIDFRADDASPNKISTSCDPQGRRLVSIKVFMSNQCDTGVMVDVDCGPGGTKVDGASIGLLGGASASETYVCRYDPMVTPNPNARVKFLTLIDFQPHGCPPVPIPVGTLDVCGDCATALEFEVSRDGQVVDPESVVCLPSGDYDIKITAPATQGANIGWSVDGQSEPETSDTLTVTLAAGQAVDVTAAMVVQGCPLLSGSVDLEACLDSCPEGLDLVVQAAGGAAVDLSTGCLPPGTYTVVVTNPVPPPWTYVWTINGIIDTTTNGPAHTVDVPAGATASVRVEASAPGCQTVSNAIGLEGCTSGGGGGGFGCDGLLIAAITALIIGGILIVVGVCTGNGIVTGLGIASAVVGLVLLALWVIFCRTSTSCSVLASLRCLLNWLVILALFVSVLMAIFGSLPCAATAALTGVSWGSLSVLLTDVMVSAGCKIGTCLLPSSTGTVTRRSSADRRGRGQMFRD
;
A
#
# COMPACT_ATOMS: atom_id res chain seq x y z
N MET A 1 35.36 -35.56 -0.71
CA MET A 1 36.36 -34.67 -1.35
C MET A 1 37.25 -34.16 -0.24
N ALA A 2 38.56 -34.05 -0.44
CA ALA A 2 39.42 -33.42 0.55
C ALA A 2 39.08 -31.92 0.55
N CYS A 3 38.84 -31.35 1.72
CA CYS A 3 38.57 -29.92 1.84
C CYS A 3 39.86 -29.15 2.02
N ASN A 4 39.91 -27.97 1.43
CA ASN A 4 41.03 -27.06 1.56
C ASN A 4 40.93 -26.30 2.89
N ILE A 5 41.35 -26.97 3.96
CA ILE A 5 41.56 -26.40 5.29
C ILE A 5 43.04 -26.61 5.65
N THR A 6 43.79 -25.53 5.83
CA THR A 6 45.20 -25.58 6.24
C THR A 6 45.34 -25.27 7.72
N ILE A 7 46.34 -25.87 8.38
CA ILE A 7 46.75 -25.53 9.74
C ILE A 7 48.13 -24.88 9.63
N ASP A 8 48.17 -23.57 9.78
CA ASP A 8 49.34 -22.75 9.50
C ASP A 8 50.21 -22.56 10.74
N GLY A 9 49.60 -22.50 11.93
CA GLY A 9 50.29 -22.30 13.20
C GLY A 9 49.63 -22.99 14.39
N VAL A 10 50.46 -23.46 15.34
CA VAL A 10 50.04 -24.05 16.62
C VAL A 10 50.98 -23.53 17.70
N PHE A 11 50.44 -22.82 18.68
CA PHE A 11 51.21 -22.08 19.68
C PHE A 11 50.69 -22.36 21.09
N GLY A 12 51.60 -22.62 22.04
CA GLY A 12 51.27 -22.73 23.45
C GLY A 12 51.18 -21.35 24.10
N LEU A 13 50.13 -21.11 24.88
CA LEU A 13 49.89 -19.85 25.58
C LEU A 13 50.39 -19.95 27.02
N GLY A 14 51.48 -19.25 27.34
CA GLY A 14 52.04 -19.20 28.70
C GLY A 14 52.94 -20.38 29.06
N ASP A 15 53.72 -20.19 30.12
CA ASP A 15 54.53 -21.24 30.77
C ASP A 15 54.35 -21.09 32.30
N PRO A 16 53.61 -21.99 32.99
CA PRO A 16 53.04 -23.23 32.47
C PRO A 16 51.92 -23.01 31.44
N LEU A 17 51.71 -24.00 30.57
CA LEU A 17 50.72 -23.96 29.49
C LEU A 17 49.32 -23.63 30.04
N SER A 18 48.80 -22.47 29.65
CA SER A 18 47.48 -21.97 30.04
C SER A 18 46.44 -22.12 28.94
N GLY A 19 46.86 -22.30 27.69
CA GLY A 19 45.96 -22.50 26.54
C GLY A 19 46.70 -22.81 25.25
N ILE A 20 45.99 -23.06 24.16
CA ILE A 20 46.57 -23.37 22.84
C ILE A 20 45.88 -22.50 21.78
N ARG A 21 46.67 -21.79 20.98
CA ARG A 21 46.21 -21.00 19.84
C ARG A 21 46.55 -21.70 18.54
N ILE A 22 45.57 -21.81 17.65
CA ILE A 22 45.72 -22.44 16.34
C ILE A 22 45.19 -21.50 15.27
N THR A 23 45.96 -21.34 14.20
CA THR A 23 45.58 -20.52 13.05
C THR A 23 45.66 -21.32 11.76
N GLY A 24 44.86 -20.94 10.77
CA GLY A 24 44.83 -21.59 9.47
C GLY A 24 44.04 -20.82 8.42
N THR A 25 43.89 -21.41 7.24
CA THR A 25 42.97 -20.93 6.20
C THR A 25 41.93 -21.98 5.84
N ALA A 26 40.77 -21.56 5.35
CA ALA A 26 39.72 -22.44 4.86
C ALA A 26 39.02 -21.79 3.66
N GLU A 27 39.07 -22.44 2.50
CA GLU A 27 38.37 -21.96 1.29
C GLU A 27 36.99 -22.64 1.12
N ASP A 28 36.85 -23.87 1.63
CA ASP A 28 35.67 -24.72 1.40
C ASP A 28 34.62 -24.67 2.53
N CYS A 29 34.81 -23.82 3.55
CA CYS A 29 33.84 -23.67 4.65
C CYS A 29 33.06 -22.34 4.50
N PRO A 30 31.86 -22.35 3.90
CA PRO A 30 31.11 -21.12 3.65
C PRO A 30 30.68 -20.44 4.97
N PRO A 31 31.05 -19.17 5.20
CA PRO A 31 30.70 -18.45 6.44
C PRO A 31 29.21 -18.12 6.55
N ASP A 32 28.49 -18.09 5.42
CA ASP A 32 27.13 -17.54 5.32
C ASP A 32 26.03 -18.48 5.84
N GLN A 33 26.36 -19.72 6.23
CA GLN A 33 25.36 -20.76 6.51
C GLN A 33 25.12 -21.03 8.00
N ILE A 34 25.76 -20.29 8.91
CA ILE A 34 25.60 -20.51 10.36
C ILE A 34 25.27 -19.19 11.04
N GLU A 35 23.99 -18.96 11.35
CA GLU A 35 23.59 -17.85 12.22
C GLU A 35 24.24 -18.03 13.60
N GLY A 36 25.30 -17.25 13.87
CA GLY A 36 25.97 -17.18 15.18
C GLY A 36 26.89 -18.35 15.53
N GLY A 37 27.38 -19.13 14.55
CA GLY A 37 28.31 -20.23 14.79
C GLY A 37 29.54 -20.23 13.89
N SER A 38 30.59 -20.93 14.32
CA SER A 38 31.87 -21.02 13.62
C SER A 38 31.82 -21.96 12.41
N PRO A 39 32.20 -21.52 11.20
CA PRO A 39 32.21 -22.37 9.99
C PRO A 39 33.27 -23.47 10.02
N VAL A 40 34.34 -23.28 10.83
CA VAL A 40 35.42 -24.25 11.04
C VAL A 40 35.39 -24.74 12.49
N ILE A 41 35.45 -26.05 12.70
CA ILE A 41 35.63 -26.71 13.99
C ILE A 41 37.07 -27.25 14.03
N VAL A 42 37.82 -26.88 15.06
CA VAL A 42 39.21 -27.28 15.25
C VAL A 42 39.31 -28.22 16.43
N GLY A 43 39.98 -29.34 16.25
CA GLY A 43 40.24 -30.32 17.30
C GLY A 43 41.71 -30.40 17.69
N VAL A 44 41.99 -30.59 18.98
CA VAL A 44 43.35 -30.84 19.50
C VAL A 44 43.41 -32.13 20.31
N SER A 45 44.46 -32.93 20.10
CA SER A 45 44.81 -34.09 20.92
C SER A 45 46.30 -34.13 21.23
N CYS A 46 46.67 -34.44 22.47
CA CYS A 46 48.07 -34.47 22.93
C CYS A 46 48.60 -35.88 23.20
N ARG A 47 47.82 -36.91 22.87
CA ARG A 47 48.19 -38.32 23.11
C ARG A 47 48.44 -39.10 21.82
N SER A 48 47.57 -38.95 20.83
CA SER A 48 47.70 -39.64 19.55
C SER A 48 46.83 -39.00 18.47
N ALA A 49 47.22 -39.18 17.20
CA ALA A 49 46.46 -38.71 16.04
C ALA A 49 45.07 -39.38 15.90
N ASP A 50 44.91 -40.61 16.41
CA ASP A 50 43.66 -41.39 16.39
C ASP A 50 42.85 -41.27 17.70
N GLY A 51 43.33 -40.45 18.64
CA GLY A 51 42.71 -40.27 19.95
C GLY A 51 41.46 -39.39 19.92
N PRO A 52 40.78 -39.23 21.06
CA PRO A 52 39.75 -38.20 21.20
C PRO A 52 40.39 -36.82 21.02
N PHE A 53 39.74 -35.96 20.24
CA PHE A 53 40.07 -34.55 20.09
C PHE A 53 39.13 -33.71 20.94
N THR A 54 39.68 -32.72 21.63
CA THR A 54 38.89 -31.61 22.20
C THR A 54 38.61 -30.63 21.08
N GLU A 55 37.35 -30.37 20.77
CA GLU A 55 36.94 -29.52 19.65
C GLU A 55 36.38 -28.16 20.11
N ILE A 56 36.68 -27.09 19.38
CA ILE A 56 36.07 -25.76 19.52
C ILE A 56 35.75 -25.16 18.14
N GLY A 57 34.86 -24.17 18.11
CA GLY A 57 34.63 -23.35 16.92
C GLY A 57 35.75 -22.33 16.72
N ALA A 58 36.21 -22.17 15.47
CA ALA A 58 37.15 -21.12 15.09
C ALA A 58 36.43 -19.83 14.65
N GLU A 59 37.00 -18.68 14.95
CA GLU A 59 36.58 -17.39 14.41
C GLU A 59 37.19 -17.23 13.01
N MET A 60 36.34 -17.05 12.00
CA MET A 60 36.76 -16.93 10.59
C MET A 60 36.69 -15.47 10.16
N GLN A 61 37.77 -14.97 9.57
CA GLN A 61 37.85 -13.65 8.99
C GLN A 61 37.31 -13.66 7.54
N SER A 62 37.03 -12.49 7.00
CA SER A 62 36.46 -12.33 5.65
C SER A 62 37.41 -12.73 4.52
N ASP A 63 38.70 -12.88 4.79
CA ASP A 63 39.73 -13.31 3.83
C ASP A 63 39.92 -14.84 3.80
N GLY A 64 39.15 -15.59 4.60
CA GLY A 64 39.25 -17.05 4.68
C GLY A 64 40.26 -17.56 5.71
N THR A 65 40.96 -16.67 6.42
CA THR A 65 41.77 -17.05 7.59
C THR A 65 40.87 -17.35 8.78
N TRP A 66 41.32 -18.25 9.65
CA TRP A 66 40.60 -18.59 10.88
C TRP A 66 41.54 -18.75 12.07
N GLU A 67 40.98 -18.54 13.26
CA GLU A 67 41.67 -18.64 14.54
C GLU A 67 40.83 -19.42 15.55
N ALA A 68 41.47 -20.33 16.28
CA ALA A 68 40.85 -21.10 17.37
C ALA A 68 41.71 -21.00 18.64
N ILE A 69 41.09 -20.64 19.76
CA ILE A 69 41.76 -20.48 21.06
C ILE A 69 41.17 -21.47 22.06
N PHE A 70 41.98 -22.40 22.53
CA PHE A 70 41.67 -23.31 23.63
C PHE A 70 42.06 -22.63 24.95
N PRO A 71 41.12 -22.11 25.76
CA PRO A 71 41.43 -21.34 26.96
C PRO A 71 41.93 -22.20 28.13
N ALA A 72 41.85 -23.53 27.99
CA ALA A 72 42.50 -24.49 28.84
C ALA A 72 43.08 -25.59 27.94
N PRO A 73 44.32 -26.04 28.15
CA PRO A 73 44.90 -27.09 27.35
C PRO A 73 44.15 -28.41 27.58
N PRO A 74 43.94 -29.24 26.54
CA PRO A 74 43.45 -30.60 26.72
C PRO A 74 44.34 -31.41 27.67
N ASP A 75 43.77 -32.42 28.34
CA ASP A 75 44.49 -33.21 29.34
C ASP A 75 45.75 -33.87 28.75
N GLY A 76 46.91 -33.52 29.32
CA GLY A 76 48.21 -34.07 28.93
C GLY A 76 48.88 -33.33 27.78
N CYS A 77 48.52 -32.07 27.52
CA CYS A 77 49.36 -31.17 26.73
C CYS A 77 50.30 -30.39 27.66
N GLY A 78 51.60 -30.45 27.37
CA GLY A 78 52.63 -29.61 27.97
C GLY A 78 53.36 -28.76 26.94
N CYS A 79 54.12 -27.79 27.43
CA CYS A 79 55.08 -27.07 26.61
C CYS A 79 56.13 -28.02 26.06
N ASP A 80 56.55 -27.79 24.80
CA ASP A 80 57.51 -28.60 24.05
C ASP A 80 57.06 -30.05 23.77
N GLU A 81 55.80 -30.39 24.08
CA GLU A 81 55.21 -31.69 23.74
C GLU A 81 54.61 -31.69 22.33
N THR A 82 54.46 -32.88 21.76
CA THR A 82 53.84 -33.06 20.44
C THR A 82 52.31 -33.05 20.56
N VAL A 83 51.67 -32.28 19.69
CA VAL A 83 50.22 -32.17 19.59
C VAL A 83 49.74 -32.49 18.18
N PHE A 84 48.56 -33.09 18.11
CA PHE A 84 47.85 -33.43 16.89
C PHE A 84 46.67 -32.49 16.74
N VAL A 85 46.60 -31.80 15.60
CA VAL A 85 45.55 -30.83 15.34
C VAL A 85 44.80 -31.23 14.08
N ASN A 86 43.47 -31.17 14.10
CA ASN A 86 42.64 -31.36 12.92
C ASN A 86 41.64 -30.20 12.76
N GLY A 87 41.10 -30.05 11.56
CA GLY A 87 40.06 -29.08 11.24
C GLY A 87 38.96 -29.73 10.41
N ARG A 88 37.71 -29.31 10.61
CA ARG A 88 36.56 -29.74 9.79
C ARG A 88 35.57 -28.61 9.59
N CYS A 89 34.88 -28.56 8.46
CA CYS A 89 33.78 -27.62 8.32
C CYS A 89 32.60 -28.06 9.21
N ALA A 90 31.93 -27.11 9.86
CA ALA A 90 30.77 -27.39 10.70
C ALA A 90 29.56 -27.86 9.88
N THR A 91 29.42 -27.37 8.65
CA THR A 91 28.23 -27.56 7.80
C THR A 91 28.37 -28.64 6.73
N VAL A 92 29.61 -29.07 6.41
CA VAL A 92 29.87 -30.01 5.32
C VAL A 92 30.31 -31.36 5.89
N GLU A 93 29.39 -32.33 5.90
CA GLU A 93 29.69 -33.67 6.39
C GLU A 93 30.79 -34.33 5.57
N GLY A 94 31.80 -34.89 6.25
CA GLY A 94 32.97 -35.52 5.62
C GLY A 94 34.07 -34.56 5.17
N CYS A 95 33.89 -33.26 5.34
CA CYS A 95 34.88 -32.23 5.03
C CYS A 95 35.87 -32.04 6.17
N ARG A 96 37.00 -32.77 6.13
CA ARG A 96 38.02 -32.79 7.20
C ARG A 96 39.43 -32.63 6.62
N ALA A 97 40.25 -31.84 7.30
CA ALA A 97 41.70 -31.84 7.11
C ALA A 97 42.30 -33.11 7.71
N ASN A 98 43.41 -33.59 7.13
CA ASN A 98 44.22 -34.62 7.76
C ASN A 98 44.83 -34.05 9.05
N PRO A 99 44.90 -34.82 10.15
CA PRO A 99 45.58 -34.38 11.35
C PRO A 99 47.02 -33.99 11.06
N VAL A 100 47.45 -32.87 11.63
CA VAL A 100 48.80 -32.34 11.50
C VAL A 100 49.50 -32.46 12.85
N GLU A 101 50.72 -32.99 12.82
CA GLU A 101 51.60 -33.09 13.98
C GLU A 101 52.45 -31.81 14.12
N ARG A 102 52.47 -31.23 15.32
CA ARG A 102 53.24 -30.04 15.66
C ARG A 102 53.82 -30.16 17.07
N VAL A 103 54.96 -29.51 17.31
CA VAL A 103 55.50 -29.32 18.66
C VAL A 103 54.89 -28.04 19.25
N LEU A 104 54.32 -28.14 20.44
CA LEU A 104 53.68 -27.02 21.13
C LEU A 104 54.75 -26.13 21.78
N ASN A 105 55.30 -25.21 21.00
CA ASN A 105 56.21 -24.19 21.52
C ASN A 105 55.42 -23.23 22.41
N CYS A 106 55.69 -23.25 23.71
CA CYS A 106 55.13 -22.28 24.63
C CYS A 106 55.94 -21.00 24.60
N PHE A 107 55.23 -19.88 24.50
CA PHE A 107 55.82 -18.57 24.67
C PHE A 107 55.28 -17.98 25.96
N CYS A 108 56.19 -17.46 26.78
CA CYS A 108 55.77 -16.59 27.86
C CYS A 108 55.26 -15.29 27.23
N CYS A 109 54.02 -14.91 27.54
CA CYS A 109 53.40 -13.68 27.08
C CYS A 109 53.30 -12.68 28.24
N PRO A 110 53.53 -11.38 27.98
CA PRO A 110 53.35 -10.36 29.00
C PRO A 110 51.88 -10.31 29.42
N THR A 111 51.64 -10.10 30.71
CA THR A 111 50.31 -9.82 31.23
C THR A 111 49.96 -8.36 30.92
N ILE A 112 48.85 -8.15 30.23
CA ILE A 112 48.34 -6.82 29.89
C ILE A 112 47.07 -6.58 30.70
N ASP A 113 47.06 -5.50 31.49
CA ASP A 113 45.92 -5.03 32.27
C ASP A 113 45.45 -3.68 31.69
N PHE A 114 44.16 -3.57 31.40
CA PHE A 114 43.59 -2.33 30.88
C PHE A 114 42.91 -1.60 32.02
N ARG A 115 43.31 -0.36 32.26
CA ARG A 115 42.61 0.49 33.23
C ARG A 115 42.22 1.79 32.57
N ALA A 116 40.95 2.13 32.71
CA ALA A 116 40.50 3.49 32.53
C ALA A 116 41.27 4.42 33.49
N ASP A 117 41.66 5.61 33.02
CA ASP A 117 42.32 6.63 33.86
C ASP A 117 41.41 7.14 35.00
N ASP A 118 40.09 6.93 34.89
CA ASP A 118 39.12 7.25 35.92
C ASP A 118 38.89 6.08 36.88
N ALA A 119 38.60 6.36 38.15
CA ALA A 119 38.38 5.40 39.25
C ALA A 119 37.26 4.35 39.02
N SER A 120 36.63 4.32 37.84
CA SER A 120 35.73 3.27 37.40
C SER A 120 36.49 2.34 36.44
N PRO A 121 36.79 1.08 36.83
CA PRO A 121 37.67 0.17 36.09
C PRO A 121 37.24 -0.18 34.65
N ASN A 122 36.12 0.35 34.15
CA ASN A 122 35.56 0.01 32.83
C ASN A 122 35.28 1.23 31.93
N LYS A 123 35.69 2.45 32.29
CA LYS A 123 35.27 3.66 31.54
C LYS A 123 36.36 4.19 30.63
N ILE A 124 36.39 3.73 29.38
CA ILE A 124 37.25 4.29 28.34
C ILE A 124 36.89 5.78 28.14
N SER A 125 37.89 6.65 28.18
CA SER A 125 37.67 8.08 27.99
C SER A 125 37.39 8.34 26.53
N THR A 126 36.27 8.98 26.26
CA THR A 126 35.88 9.33 24.90
C THR A 126 35.55 10.80 24.82
N SER A 127 36.04 11.47 23.79
CA SER A 127 35.79 12.88 23.51
C SER A 127 35.49 13.07 22.03
N CYS A 128 35.02 14.25 21.66
CA CYS A 128 34.73 14.60 20.28
C CYS A 128 35.71 15.70 19.85
N ASP A 129 36.28 15.54 18.66
CA ASP A 129 37.08 16.61 18.07
C ASP A 129 36.16 17.66 17.42
N PRO A 130 36.69 18.86 17.07
CA PRO A 130 35.90 19.93 16.46
C PRO A 130 35.26 19.58 15.11
N GLN A 131 35.61 18.43 14.52
CA GLN A 131 35.07 17.94 13.25
C GLN A 131 33.98 16.88 13.46
N GLY A 132 33.55 16.66 14.71
CA GLY A 132 32.52 15.67 15.06
C GLY A 132 33.04 14.23 15.08
N ARG A 133 34.37 14.02 15.04
CA ARG A 133 34.97 12.69 15.11
C ARG A 133 35.17 12.25 16.55
N ARG A 134 35.05 10.95 16.81
CA ARG A 134 35.25 10.39 18.15
C ARG A 134 36.74 10.17 18.40
N LEU A 135 37.24 10.70 19.50
CA LEU A 135 38.55 10.37 20.07
C LEU A 135 38.33 9.40 21.23
N VAL A 136 39.08 8.30 21.22
CA VAL A 136 39.04 7.25 22.25
C VAL A 136 40.42 7.18 22.86
N SER A 137 40.53 7.51 24.14
CA SER A 137 41.78 7.47 24.89
C SER A 137 41.81 6.27 25.82
N ILE A 138 42.84 5.43 25.69
CA ILE A 138 42.99 4.17 26.41
C ILE A 138 44.37 4.14 27.06
N LYS A 139 44.40 3.93 28.37
CA LYS A 139 45.64 3.71 29.10
C LYS A 139 45.85 2.22 29.32
N VAL A 140 46.98 1.73 28.82
CA VAL A 140 47.33 0.31 28.87
C VAL A 140 48.42 0.14 29.92
N PHE A 141 48.22 -0.77 30.87
CA PHE A 141 49.23 -1.17 31.85
C PHE A 141 49.76 -2.54 31.47
N MET A 142 51.06 -2.70 31.42
CA MET A 142 51.68 -3.92 30.93
C MET A 142 52.73 -4.39 31.92
N SER A 143 52.78 -5.70 32.13
CA SER A 143 53.77 -6.35 32.97
C SER A 143 54.33 -7.56 32.23
N ASN A 144 55.62 -7.51 31.88
CA ASN A 144 56.29 -8.62 31.24
C ASN A 144 56.96 -9.50 32.30
N GLN A 145 56.33 -10.62 32.63
CA GLN A 145 56.89 -11.60 33.59
C GLN A 145 57.89 -12.57 32.96
N CYS A 146 58.13 -12.43 31.65
CA CYS A 146 59.01 -13.29 30.88
C CYS A 146 60.45 -12.78 30.94
N ASP A 147 61.45 -13.64 30.76
CA ASP A 147 62.86 -13.21 30.72
C ASP A 147 63.25 -12.50 29.41
N THR A 148 62.42 -12.61 28.37
CA THR A 148 62.63 -12.02 27.05
C THR A 148 61.97 -10.65 26.94
N GLY A 149 62.60 -9.72 26.21
CA GLY A 149 62.01 -8.42 25.94
C GLY A 149 60.87 -8.51 24.93
N VAL A 150 59.81 -7.73 25.12
CA VAL A 150 58.65 -7.66 24.22
C VAL A 150 58.39 -6.22 23.78
N MET A 151 58.03 -6.03 22.52
CA MET A 151 57.47 -4.77 22.03
C MET A 151 55.95 -4.86 22.06
N VAL A 152 55.29 -3.74 22.33
CA VAL A 152 53.84 -3.66 22.39
C VAL A 152 53.37 -2.41 21.66
N ASP A 153 52.48 -2.59 20.69
CA ASP A 153 51.82 -1.52 19.97
C ASP A 153 50.31 -1.76 19.88
N VAL A 154 49.55 -0.69 19.69
CA VAL A 154 48.10 -0.67 19.72
C VAL A 154 47.57 -0.28 18.33
N ASP A 155 46.82 -1.19 17.72
CA ASP A 155 46.02 -0.92 16.52
C ASP A 155 44.62 -0.43 16.92
N CYS A 156 44.16 0.66 16.29
CA CYS A 156 42.82 1.22 16.50
C CYS A 156 41.71 0.45 15.77
N GLY A 157 42.06 -0.61 15.04
CA GLY A 157 41.12 -1.44 14.31
C GLY A 157 40.47 -0.73 13.12
N PRO A 158 39.49 -1.37 12.46
CA PRO A 158 38.92 -0.88 11.21
C PRO A 158 38.32 0.53 11.33
N GLY A 159 38.75 1.47 10.49
CA GLY A 159 38.27 2.85 10.48
C GLY A 159 38.67 3.69 11.69
N GLY A 160 39.57 3.19 12.54
CA GLY A 160 40.28 3.97 13.54
C GLY A 160 41.65 4.38 13.02
N THR A 161 42.11 5.58 13.34
CA THR A 161 43.50 6.01 13.11
C THR A 161 44.14 6.34 14.45
N LYS A 162 45.30 5.74 14.72
CA LYS A 162 46.10 6.09 15.90
C LYS A 162 46.62 7.52 15.74
N VAL A 163 46.22 8.40 16.63
CA VAL A 163 46.62 9.82 16.63
C VAL A 163 47.63 10.15 17.73
N ASP A 164 47.73 9.31 18.77
CA ASP A 164 48.72 9.46 19.84
C ASP A 164 49.08 8.10 20.49
N GLY A 165 50.25 8.05 21.14
CA GLY A 165 50.81 6.90 21.87
C GLY A 165 51.97 6.20 21.14
N ALA A 166 53.08 5.94 21.85
CA ALA A 166 54.26 5.25 21.30
C ALA A 166 54.20 3.72 21.51
N SER A 167 54.87 2.96 20.66
CA SER A 167 55.09 1.53 20.92
C SER A 167 56.04 1.38 22.12
N ILE A 168 55.75 0.50 23.07
CA ILE A 168 56.59 0.29 24.27
C ILE A 168 57.41 -0.98 24.15
N GLY A 169 58.70 -0.90 24.45
CA GLY A 169 59.54 -2.06 24.75
C GLY A 169 59.60 -2.37 26.25
N LEU A 170 59.30 -3.61 26.63
CA LEU A 170 59.38 -4.12 28.00
C LEU A 170 60.45 -5.20 28.10
N LEU A 171 61.50 -4.94 28.87
CA LEU A 171 62.45 -5.98 29.25
C LEU A 171 61.81 -6.98 30.22
N GLY A 172 62.46 -8.13 30.41
CA GLY A 172 61.95 -9.13 31.32
C GLY A 172 61.86 -8.66 32.77
N GLY A 173 60.73 -8.96 33.42
CA GLY A 173 60.36 -8.47 34.75
C GLY A 173 59.92 -7.00 34.81
N ALA A 174 59.90 -6.27 33.69
CA ALA A 174 59.53 -4.85 33.67
C ALA A 174 58.01 -4.64 33.62
N SER A 175 57.55 -3.48 34.06
CA SER A 175 56.18 -3.01 33.87
C SER A 175 56.18 -1.57 33.37
N ALA A 176 55.23 -1.21 32.50
CA ALA A 176 55.07 0.14 31.97
C ALA A 176 53.58 0.47 31.76
N SER A 177 53.29 1.75 31.53
CA SER A 177 51.98 2.21 31.10
C SER A 177 52.10 3.29 30.03
N GLU A 178 51.22 3.26 29.03
CA GLU A 178 51.12 4.29 27.99
C GLU A 178 49.67 4.60 27.66
N THR A 179 49.42 5.83 27.24
CA THR A 179 48.11 6.25 26.77
C THR A 179 48.09 6.31 25.25
N TYR A 180 47.13 5.62 24.65
CA TYR A 180 46.89 5.60 23.21
C TYR A 180 45.62 6.35 22.89
N VAL A 181 45.65 7.16 21.83
CA VAL A 181 44.46 7.88 21.35
C VAL A 181 44.14 7.42 19.94
N CYS A 182 42.93 6.90 19.77
CA CYS A 182 42.38 6.48 18.49
C CYS A 182 41.30 7.47 18.04
N ARG A 183 41.37 7.89 16.77
CA ARG A 183 40.37 8.74 16.14
C ARG A 183 39.53 7.93 15.17
N TYR A 184 38.22 8.06 15.28
CA TYR A 184 37.25 7.41 14.39
C TYR A 184 36.44 8.46 13.64
N ASP A 185 36.33 8.30 12.32
CA ASP A 185 35.51 9.17 11.48
C ASP A 185 34.02 9.06 11.85
N PRO A 186 33.21 10.10 11.55
CA PRO A 186 31.80 10.13 11.92
C PRO A 186 31.10 8.97 11.20
N MET A 187 30.47 8.07 11.94
CA MET A 187 29.73 6.99 11.31
C MET A 187 28.49 7.60 10.64
N VAL A 188 28.49 7.61 9.30
CA VAL A 188 27.41 8.20 8.48
C VAL A 188 26.09 7.43 8.61
N THR A 189 26.14 6.23 9.17
CA THR A 189 24.95 5.39 9.45
C THR A 189 25.09 4.76 10.84
N PRO A 190 24.06 4.87 11.71
CA PRO A 190 24.01 4.08 12.93
C PRO A 190 23.88 2.62 12.53
N ASN A 191 24.98 1.87 12.51
CA ASN A 191 24.94 0.43 12.33
C ASN A 191 24.69 -0.19 13.72
N PRO A 192 23.51 -0.74 14.01
CA PRO A 192 23.23 -1.40 15.29
C PRO A 192 24.12 -2.63 15.53
N ASN A 193 24.84 -3.10 14.50
CA ASN A 193 25.80 -4.19 14.57
C ASN A 193 27.27 -3.70 14.55
N ALA A 194 27.54 -2.40 14.72
CA ALA A 194 28.90 -1.92 15.02
C ALA A 194 29.28 -2.31 16.46
N ARG A 195 29.35 -3.62 16.72
CA ARG A 195 29.89 -4.18 17.93
C ARG A 195 31.39 -3.88 17.96
N VAL A 196 31.81 -3.30 19.08
CA VAL A 196 33.15 -3.40 19.67
C VAL A 196 34.28 -3.46 18.64
N LYS A 197 34.82 -2.30 18.26
CA LYS A 197 36.07 -2.25 17.48
C LYS A 197 37.22 -2.68 18.38
N PHE A 198 37.60 -3.95 18.35
CA PHE A 198 38.73 -4.41 19.14
C PHE A 198 39.98 -3.63 18.76
N LEU A 199 40.58 -2.94 19.73
CA LEU A 199 41.99 -2.60 19.57
C LEU A 199 42.76 -3.90 19.68
N THR A 200 43.56 -4.17 18.66
CA THR A 200 44.37 -5.37 18.56
C THR A 200 45.79 -4.95 18.90
N LEU A 201 46.40 -5.57 19.91
CA LEU A 201 47.82 -5.37 20.17
C LEU A 201 48.60 -6.20 19.15
N ILE A 202 49.21 -5.54 18.18
CA ILE A 202 49.89 -6.18 17.06
C ILE A 202 51.40 -6.00 17.27
N ASP A 203 52.04 -7.14 17.52
CA ASP A 203 53.47 -7.43 17.37
C ASP A 203 54.24 -7.63 18.68
N PHE A 204 54.15 -8.85 19.21
CA PHE A 204 55.11 -9.38 20.15
C PHE A 204 56.21 -10.09 19.36
N GLN A 205 57.44 -9.61 19.45
CA GLN A 205 58.61 -10.43 19.10
C GLN A 205 59.19 -11.06 20.37
N PRO A 206 59.39 -12.39 20.41
CA PRO A 206 59.12 -13.36 19.33
C PRO A 206 57.62 -13.66 19.12
N HIS A 207 57.24 -13.88 17.85
CA HIS A 207 55.86 -14.13 17.41
C HIS A 207 55.24 -15.33 18.16
N GLY A 208 54.06 -15.14 18.76
CA GLY A 208 53.34 -16.24 19.41
C GLY A 208 52.22 -15.81 20.35
N CYS A 209 52.30 -14.61 20.93
CA CYS A 209 51.26 -14.13 21.83
C CYS A 209 49.97 -13.78 21.08
N PRO A 210 48.80 -14.20 21.60
CA PRO A 210 47.52 -13.84 21.01
C PRO A 210 47.33 -12.33 21.16
N PRO A 211 46.76 -11.66 20.14
CA PRO A 211 46.31 -10.30 20.34
C PRO A 211 45.32 -10.28 21.50
N VAL A 212 45.47 -9.30 22.39
CA VAL A 212 44.55 -9.13 23.52
C VAL A 212 43.44 -8.17 23.07
N PRO A 213 42.20 -8.64 22.85
CA PRO A 213 41.11 -7.76 22.44
C PRO A 213 40.76 -6.79 23.56
N ILE A 214 40.79 -5.49 23.27
CA ILE A 214 40.30 -4.46 24.21
C ILE A 214 38.82 -4.19 23.89
N PRO A 215 37.88 -4.50 24.80
CA PRO A 215 36.48 -4.19 24.58
C PRO A 215 36.26 -2.68 24.74
N VAL A 216 36.21 -1.95 23.62
CA VAL A 216 35.60 -0.62 23.59
C VAL A 216 34.09 -0.79 23.59
N GLY A 217 33.42 -0.24 24.59
CA GLY A 217 31.95 -0.19 24.61
C GLY A 217 31.37 0.50 23.37
N THR A 218 30.04 0.50 23.25
CA THR A 218 29.35 1.23 22.18
C THR A 218 29.76 2.70 22.21
N LEU A 219 30.37 3.18 21.13
CA LEU A 219 30.71 4.59 20.97
C LEU A 219 29.45 5.34 20.57
N ASP A 220 28.90 6.12 21.49
CA ASP A 220 27.77 7.01 21.17
C ASP A 220 28.18 8.08 20.15
N VAL A 221 27.21 8.56 19.39
CA VAL A 221 27.39 9.62 18.40
C VAL A 221 27.87 10.89 19.12
N CYS A 222 28.78 11.62 18.47
CA CYS A 222 29.31 12.86 19.00
C CYS A 222 28.30 14.01 18.86
N GLY A 223 27.56 14.30 19.95
CA GLY A 223 26.73 15.50 20.09
C GLY A 223 25.35 15.21 20.65
N ASP A 224 24.81 16.11 21.48
CA ASP A 224 23.37 16.20 21.76
C ASP A 224 22.66 16.69 20.49
N CYS A 225 22.68 15.89 19.42
CA CYS A 225 21.86 16.17 18.26
C CYS A 225 20.41 16.04 18.71
N ALA A 226 19.65 17.14 18.65
CA ALA A 226 18.21 17.08 18.86
C ALA A 226 17.62 15.99 17.96
N THR A 227 16.65 15.25 18.46
CA THR A 227 16.05 14.14 17.72
C THR A 227 14.91 14.57 16.82
N ALA A 228 14.41 15.81 16.99
CA ALA A 228 13.33 16.39 16.21
C ALA A 228 13.51 17.92 16.12
N LEU A 229 12.84 18.52 15.13
CA LEU A 229 12.67 19.97 15.06
C LEU A 229 11.50 20.39 15.95
N GLU A 230 11.64 21.51 16.65
CA GLU A 230 10.55 22.18 17.34
C GLU A 230 10.13 23.42 16.54
N PHE A 231 8.82 23.66 16.44
CA PHE A 231 8.25 24.77 15.68
C PHE A 231 7.51 25.73 16.61
N GLU A 232 7.62 27.02 16.31
CA GLU A 232 6.75 28.08 16.83
C GLU A 232 5.97 28.67 15.67
N VAL A 233 4.65 28.58 15.73
CA VAL A 233 3.76 29.20 14.74
C VAL A 233 3.30 30.55 15.30
N SER A 234 3.40 31.60 14.50
CA SER A 234 2.97 32.93 14.92
C SER A 234 2.19 33.65 13.82
N ARG A 235 1.32 34.56 14.22
CA ARG A 235 0.56 35.43 13.33
C ARG A 235 0.59 36.84 13.87
N ASP A 236 0.93 37.81 13.03
CA ASP A 236 1.05 39.22 13.42
C ASP A 236 1.97 39.40 14.67
N GLY A 237 2.98 38.54 14.81
CA GLY A 237 3.91 38.51 15.95
C GLY A 237 3.38 37.88 17.24
N GLN A 238 2.18 37.29 17.24
CA GLN A 238 1.63 36.53 18.37
C GLN A 238 1.77 35.03 18.13
N VAL A 239 2.36 34.31 19.09
CA VAL A 239 2.47 32.84 19.04
C VAL A 239 1.09 32.21 19.15
N VAL A 240 0.79 31.28 18.24
CA VAL A 240 -0.43 30.50 18.20
C VAL A 240 -0.04 29.03 18.25
N ASP A 241 -0.61 28.29 19.20
CA ASP A 241 -0.44 26.85 19.27
C ASP A 241 -1.50 26.17 18.39
N PRO A 242 -1.12 25.60 17.22
CA PRO A 242 -2.06 25.00 16.28
C PRO A 242 -2.77 23.78 16.86
N GLU A 243 -2.19 23.09 17.86
CA GLU A 243 -2.81 21.92 18.48
C GLU A 243 -3.89 22.32 19.51
N SER A 244 -3.85 23.57 20.00
CA SER A 244 -4.78 24.06 21.02
C SER A 244 -6.11 24.60 20.45
N VAL A 245 -6.19 24.83 19.13
CA VAL A 245 -7.34 25.42 18.45
C VAL A 245 -7.87 24.47 17.37
N VAL A 246 -9.19 24.45 17.16
CA VAL A 246 -9.81 23.58 16.14
C VAL A 246 -9.43 24.01 14.72
N CYS A 247 -9.21 25.31 14.50
CA CYS A 247 -8.72 25.88 13.25
C CYS A 247 -8.18 27.28 13.50
N LEU A 248 -7.36 27.76 12.58
CA LEU A 248 -6.71 29.06 12.56
C LEU A 248 -7.50 30.04 11.68
N PRO A 249 -7.63 31.34 11.99
CA PRO A 249 -8.25 32.25 11.03
C PRO A 249 -7.43 32.35 9.74
N SER A 250 -8.04 32.63 8.58
CA SER A 250 -7.28 32.82 7.33
C SER A 250 -6.28 33.99 7.44
N GLY A 251 -5.13 33.90 6.77
CA GLY A 251 -4.10 34.93 6.78
C GLY A 251 -2.68 34.37 6.67
N ASP A 252 -1.69 35.24 6.90
CA ASP A 252 -0.26 34.88 6.86
C ASP A 252 0.20 34.40 8.24
N TYR A 253 0.95 33.30 8.25
CA TYR A 253 1.54 32.67 9.43
C TYR A 253 3.04 32.51 9.25
N ASP A 254 3.81 32.91 10.26
CA ASP A 254 5.25 32.70 10.31
C ASP A 254 5.54 31.45 11.14
N ILE A 255 6.19 30.47 10.52
CA ILE A 255 6.57 29.18 11.12
C ILE A 255 8.07 29.20 11.35
N LYS A 256 8.47 29.22 12.61
CA LYS A 256 9.86 29.36 13.01
C LYS A 256 10.38 28.08 13.66
N ILE A 257 11.58 27.65 13.28
CA ILE A 257 12.29 26.55 13.96
C ILE A 257 12.92 27.10 15.25
N THR A 258 12.45 26.63 16.41
CA THR A 258 12.94 27.09 17.72
C THR A 258 14.02 26.20 18.31
N ALA A 259 14.06 24.93 17.93
CA ALA A 259 15.12 24.00 18.31
C ALA A 259 15.41 22.94 17.23
N PRO A 260 16.68 22.50 17.09
CA PRO A 260 17.89 23.06 17.74
C PRO A 260 18.30 24.41 17.11
N ALA A 261 19.27 25.09 17.75
CA ALA A 261 19.78 26.38 17.26
C ALA A 261 20.27 26.26 15.80
N THR A 262 19.77 27.14 14.93
CA THR A 262 19.91 27.06 13.47
C THR A 262 21.21 27.66 12.93
N GLN A 263 22.10 28.18 13.79
CA GLN A 263 23.28 28.91 13.34
C GLN A 263 24.24 28.02 12.55
N GLY A 264 24.32 28.24 11.23
CA GLY A 264 25.15 27.45 10.31
C GLY A 264 24.50 26.17 9.78
N ALA A 265 23.21 25.95 10.04
CA ALA A 265 22.45 24.84 9.48
C ALA A 265 21.95 25.16 8.06
N ASN A 266 21.85 24.13 7.21
CA ASN A 266 21.13 24.22 5.94
C ASN A 266 19.70 23.74 6.16
N ILE A 267 18.72 24.62 5.94
CA ILE A 267 17.30 24.34 6.14
C ILE A 267 16.64 24.26 4.76
N GLY A 268 15.81 23.23 4.56
CA GLY A 268 14.92 23.09 3.42
C GLY A 268 13.47 22.99 3.90
N TRP A 269 12.60 23.82 3.34
CA TRP A 269 11.18 23.82 3.63
C TRP A 269 10.38 23.12 2.52
N SER A 270 9.23 22.55 2.86
CA SER A 270 8.28 22.00 1.90
C SER A 270 6.84 22.18 2.37
N VAL A 271 6.00 22.73 1.50
CA VAL A 271 4.58 23.01 1.74
C VAL A 271 3.75 22.06 0.88
N ASP A 272 2.90 21.23 1.50
CA ASP A 272 2.12 20.19 0.83
C ASP A 272 2.97 19.27 -0.09
N GLY A 273 4.20 18.98 0.37
CA GLY A 273 5.19 18.18 -0.37
C GLY A 273 5.90 18.90 -1.53
N GLN A 274 5.64 20.19 -1.76
CA GLN A 274 6.38 21.01 -2.73
C GLN A 274 7.53 21.74 -2.02
N SER A 275 8.75 21.59 -2.55
CA SER A 275 9.94 22.25 -1.99
C SER A 275 9.86 23.77 -2.16
N GLU A 276 10.07 24.50 -1.07
CA GLU A 276 10.16 25.95 -1.09
C GLU A 276 11.63 26.42 -1.22
N PRO A 277 11.89 27.56 -1.88
CA PRO A 277 13.25 28.07 -2.08
C PRO A 277 13.84 28.76 -0.85
N GLU A 278 13.04 28.98 0.19
CA GLU A 278 13.44 29.65 1.43
C GLU A 278 14.42 28.79 2.23
N THR A 279 15.50 29.41 2.75
CA THR A 279 16.52 28.71 3.55
C THR A 279 16.72 29.33 4.94
N SER A 280 15.89 30.31 5.31
CA SER A 280 15.92 30.89 6.66
C SER A 280 15.28 29.96 7.69
N ASP A 281 15.41 30.32 8.97
CA ASP A 281 14.80 29.60 10.10
C ASP A 281 13.30 29.86 10.25
N THR A 282 12.72 30.70 9.39
CA THR A 282 11.33 31.12 9.40
C THR A 282 10.72 31.00 8.01
N LEU A 283 9.57 30.34 7.88
CA LEU A 283 8.79 30.26 6.65
C LEU A 283 7.45 30.98 6.84
N THR A 284 7.11 31.90 5.95
CA THR A 284 5.77 32.53 5.91
C THR A 284 4.85 31.73 4.98
N VAL A 285 3.70 31.31 5.51
CA VAL A 285 2.67 30.56 4.77
C VAL A 285 1.35 31.32 4.83
N THR A 286 0.70 31.53 3.68
CA THR A 286 -0.63 32.13 3.59
C THR A 286 -1.70 31.04 3.58
N LEU A 287 -2.59 31.04 4.57
CA LEU A 287 -3.74 30.14 4.63
C LEU A 287 -4.99 30.83 4.10
N ALA A 288 -5.57 30.29 3.03
CA ALA A 288 -6.92 30.66 2.58
C ALA A 288 -7.99 30.04 3.50
N ALA A 289 -9.18 30.63 3.57
CA ALA A 289 -10.27 30.10 4.39
C ALA A 289 -10.63 28.66 4.01
N GLY A 290 -10.66 27.76 4.99
CA GLY A 290 -10.88 26.32 4.79
C GLY A 290 -9.70 25.55 4.18
N GLN A 291 -8.54 26.17 4.01
CA GLN A 291 -7.35 25.47 3.51
C GLN A 291 -6.64 24.75 4.66
N ALA A 292 -6.28 23.49 4.43
CA ALA A 292 -5.31 22.76 5.25
C ALA A 292 -3.97 22.72 4.51
N VAL A 293 -2.88 22.89 5.23
CA VAL A 293 -1.51 22.91 4.72
C VAL A 293 -0.62 22.11 5.66
N ASP A 294 0.14 21.15 5.10
CA ASP A 294 1.22 20.44 5.81
C ASP A 294 2.55 21.13 5.52
N VAL A 295 3.19 21.67 6.56
CA VAL A 295 4.48 22.32 6.45
C VAL A 295 5.55 21.45 7.06
N THR A 296 6.50 21.06 6.23
CA THR A 296 7.63 20.21 6.62
C THR A 296 8.93 21.00 6.52
N ALA A 297 9.83 20.79 7.49
CA ALA A 297 11.19 21.30 7.44
C ALA A 297 12.18 20.14 7.57
N ALA A 298 13.27 20.24 6.83
CA ALA A 298 14.42 19.35 6.92
C ALA A 298 15.68 20.19 7.17
N MET A 299 16.46 19.83 8.18
CA MET A 299 17.64 20.58 8.59
C MET A 299 18.88 19.70 8.65
N VAL A 300 19.96 20.16 8.02
CA VAL A 300 21.28 19.52 8.09
C VAL A 300 22.19 20.38 8.97
N VAL A 301 22.52 19.85 10.15
CA VAL A 301 23.54 20.41 11.05
C VAL A 301 24.81 19.60 10.87
N GLN A 302 25.96 20.27 10.72
CA GLN A 302 27.24 19.58 10.51
C GLN A 302 27.54 18.63 11.68
N GLY A 303 27.69 17.34 11.38
CA GLY A 303 27.97 16.30 12.37
C GLY A 303 26.72 15.63 12.98
N CYS A 304 25.51 16.09 12.64
CA CYS A 304 24.26 15.45 13.05
C CYS A 304 23.57 14.73 11.87
N PRO A 305 22.73 13.71 12.15
CA PRO A 305 21.83 13.18 11.15
C PRO A 305 20.85 14.26 10.66
N LEU A 306 20.26 14.04 9.48
CA LEU A 306 19.20 14.91 8.96
C LEU A 306 18.06 14.97 9.98
N LEU A 307 17.72 16.18 10.43
CA LEU A 307 16.57 16.42 11.28
C LEU A 307 15.38 16.79 10.41
N SER A 308 14.20 16.28 10.76
CA SER A 308 12.96 16.66 10.10
C SER A 308 11.85 16.86 11.11
N GLY A 309 10.91 17.73 10.79
CA GLY A 309 9.69 17.91 11.54
C GLY A 309 8.57 18.45 10.63
N SER A 310 7.34 18.33 11.09
CA SER A 310 6.15 18.81 10.38
C SER A 310 5.23 19.57 11.33
N VAL A 311 4.45 20.49 10.78
CA VAL A 311 3.35 21.18 11.46
C VAL A 311 2.17 21.29 10.50
N ASP A 312 1.02 20.81 10.95
CA ASP A 312 -0.22 20.89 10.20
C ASP A 312 -0.95 22.19 10.57
N LEU A 313 -1.30 22.99 9.55
CA LEU A 313 -2.05 24.24 9.72
C LEU A 313 -3.39 24.12 8.99
N GLU A 314 -4.48 24.41 9.70
CA GLU A 314 -5.82 24.34 9.11
C GLU A 314 -6.59 25.62 9.36
N ALA A 315 -6.99 26.31 8.30
CA ALA A 315 -7.73 27.56 8.40
C ALA A 315 -9.25 27.36 8.48
N CYS A 316 -9.89 28.11 9.36
CA CYS A 316 -11.34 28.17 9.49
C CYS A 316 -11.98 28.72 8.21
N LEU A 317 -13.22 28.31 7.96
CA LEU A 317 -14.05 28.93 6.92
C LEU A 317 -14.51 30.33 7.34
N ASP A 318 -14.52 31.29 6.40
CA ASP A 318 -15.01 32.67 6.64
C ASP A 318 -16.51 32.71 6.98
N SER A 319 -17.27 31.74 6.47
CA SER A 319 -18.69 31.58 6.76
C SER A 319 -19.06 30.11 6.76
N CYS A 320 -19.84 29.70 7.75
CA CYS A 320 -20.39 28.35 7.83
C CYS A 320 -21.77 28.32 7.16
N PRO A 321 -22.06 27.33 6.30
CA PRO A 321 -23.39 27.17 5.74
C PRO A 321 -24.38 26.84 6.87
N GLU A 322 -25.58 27.40 6.79
CA GLU A 322 -26.64 27.15 7.77
C GLU A 322 -27.33 25.78 7.57
N GLY A 323 -27.07 25.10 6.46
CA GLY A 323 -27.67 23.80 6.14
C GLY A 323 -27.00 23.13 4.93
N LEU A 324 -27.50 21.94 4.60
CA LEU A 324 -27.05 21.15 3.44
C LEU A 324 -28.16 21.10 2.39
N ASP A 325 -27.82 21.28 1.12
CA ASP A 325 -28.74 21.04 0.02
C ASP A 325 -28.49 19.67 -0.59
N LEU A 326 -29.56 18.86 -0.73
CA LEU A 326 -29.50 17.50 -1.27
C LEU A 326 -30.22 17.42 -2.61
N VAL A 327 -29.58 16.80 -3.59
CA VAL A 327 -30.17 16.47 -4.89
C VAL A 327 -30.06 14.97 -5.14
N VAL A 328 -31.15 14.36 -5.58
CA VAL A 328 -31.18 12.95 -6.00
C VAL A 328 -30.96 12.89 -7.50
N GLN A 329 -30.03 12.05 -7.94
CA GLN A 329 -29.72 11.81 -9.34
C GLN A 329 -30.02 10.35 -9.70
N ALA A 330 -30.58 10.13 -10.89
CA ALA A 330 -30.69 8.79 -11.47
C ALA A 330 -29.31 8.30 -11.95
N ALA A 331 -29.19 7.02 -12.31
CA ALA A 331 -27.94 6.41 -12.80
C ALA A 331 -27.27 7.11 -14.01
N GLY A 332 -27.97 8.03 -14.69
CA GLY A 332 -27.43 8.88 -15.76
C GLY A 332 -27.01 10.29 -15.34
N GLY A 333 -27.03 10.62 -14.04
CA GLY A 333 -26.70 11.95 -13.50
C GLY A 333 -27.81 12.99 -13.61
N ALA A 334 -28.96 12.64 -14.19
CA ALA A 334 -30.12 13.54 -14.27
C ALA A 334 -30.76 13.68 -12.88
N ALA A 335 -31.00 14.92 -12.46
CA ALA A 335 -31.73 15.23 -11.24
C ALA A 335 -33.16 14.65 -11.30
N VAL A 336 -33.62 14.12 -10.17
CA VAL A 336 -34.92 13.48 -10.02
C VAL A 336 -35.83 14.39 -9.18
N ASP A 337 -37.01 14.68 -9.71
CA ASP A 337 -38.02 15.48 -9.00
C ASP A 337 -38.84 14.60 -8.05
N LEU A 338 -38.51 14.68 -6.76
CA LEU A 338 -39.20 13.93 -5.70
C LEU A 338 -40.65 14.38 -5.45
N SER A 339 -41.09 15.51 -6.03
CA SER A 339 -42.49 15.94 -5.90
C SER A 339 -43.46 15.06 -6.70
N THR A 340 -42.95 14.27 -7.66
CA THR A 340 -43.77 13.43 -8.55
C THR A 340 -44.24 12.11 -7.92
N GLY A 341 -43.90 11.85 -6.66
CA GLY A 341 -44.29 10.65 -5.91
C GLY A 341 -43.18 9.62 -5.81
N CYS A 342 -43.53 8.33 -5.93
CA CYS A 342 -42.58 7.24 -5.81
C CYS A 342 -41.58 7.17 -6.98
N LEU A 343 -40.40 6.66 -6.70
CA LEU A 343 -39.29 6.44 -7.62
C LEU A 343 -39.38 5.06 -8.28
N PRO A 344 -39.14 4.93 -9.60
CA PRO A 344 -38.94 3.61 -10.21
C PRO A 344 -37.89 2.78 -9.44
N PRO A 345 -38.05 1.45 -9.33
CA PRO A 345 -37.04 0.62 -8.68
C PRO A 345 -35.67 0.76 -9.37
N GLY A 346 -34.61 1.06 -8.61
CA GLY A 346 -33.27 1.26 -9.18
C GLY A 346 -32.26 1.86 -8.20
N THR A 347 -31.06 2.13 -8.71
CA THR A 347 -29.96 2.79 -8.00
C THR A 347 -29.98 4.29 -8.26
N TYR A 348 -29.90 5.07 -7.18
CA TYR A 348 -29.89 6.53 -7.19
C TYR A 348 -28.64 7.05 -6.49
N THR A 349 -28.17 8.23 -6.87
CA THR A 349 -27.07 8.92 -6.18
C THR A 349 -27.63 10.15 -5.47
N VAL A 350 -27.46 10.23 -4.15
CA VAL A 350 -27.75 11.44 -3.37
C VAL A 350 -26.49 12.27 -3.33
N VAL A 351 -26.57 13.53 -3.77
CA VAL A 351 -25.44 14.45 -3.88
C VAL A 351 -25.70 15.69 -3.03
N VAL A 352 -24.70 16.09 -2.25
CA VAL A 352 -24.68 17.38 -1.57
C VAL A 352 -24.29 18.46 -2.57
N THR A 353 -25.16 19.44 -2.80
CA THR A 353 -24.93 20.54 -3.76
C THR A 353 -24.54 21.85 -3.09
N ASN A 354 -24.60 21.91 -1.78
CA ASN A 354 -24.16 23.06 -0.99
C ASN A 354 -23.93 22.60 0.46
N PRO A 355 -22.72 22.76 1.03
CA PRO A 355 -21.45 23.14 0.39
C PRO A 355 -20.85 21.96 -0.39
N VAL A 356 -20.09 22.26 -1.46
CA VAL A 356 -19.46 21.26 -2.36
C VAL A 356 -17.93 21.22 -2.31
N PRO A 357 -17.17 22.32 -2.11
CA PRO A 357 -15.72 22.23 -2.14
C PRO A 357 -15.13 21.70 -0.81
N PRO A 358 -13.88 21.18 -0.83
CA PRO A 358 -13.09 20.96 0.40
C PRO A 358 -13.10 22.22 1.29
N PRO A 359 -13.02 22.09 2.63
CA PRO A 359 -12.52 20.96 3.44
C PRO A 359 -13.62 20.13 4.14
N TRP A 360 -14.79 19.95 3.54
CA TRP A 360 -15.90 19.26 4.19
C TRP A 360 -15.69 17.74 4.28
N THR A 361 -15.92 17.19 5.47
CA THR A 361 -16.02 15.75 5.70
C THR A 361 -17.49 15.35 5.81
N TYR A 362 -17.89 14.28 5.13
CA TYR A 362 -19.28 13.80 5.07
C TYR A 362 -19.42 12.44 5.74
N VAL A 363 -20.41 12.29 6.61
CA VAL A 363 -20.82 11.03 7.22
C VAL A 363 -22.23 10.70 6.76
N TRP A 364 -22.37 9.59 6.03
CA TRP A 364 -23.64 9.15 5.48
C TRP A 364 -24.31 8.13 6.42
N THR A 365 -25.63 8.23 6.56
CA THR A 365 -26.46 7.29 7.31
C THR A 365 -27.64 6.84 6.45
N ILE A 366 -27.73 5.55 6.15
CA ILE A 366 -28.80 4.96 5.33
C ILE A 366 -29.66 4.08 6.22
N ASN A 367 -30.95 4.39 6.30
CA ASN A 367 -31.92 3.67 7.13
C ASN A 367 -31.47 3.57 8.60
N GLY A 368 -30.80 4.60 9.11
CA GLY A 368 -30.25 4.64 10.47
C GLY A 368 -28.91 3.93 10.65
N ILE A 369 -28.33 3.35 9.60
CA ILE A 369 -27.02 2.69 9.63
C ILE A 369 -25.96 3.64 9.07
N ILE A 370 -24.93 3.95 9.87
CA ILE A 370 -23.81 4.79 9.44
C ILE A 370 -22.96 4.02 8.42
N ASP A 371 -22.69 4.63 7.27
CA ASP A 371 -21.74 4.13 6.28
C ASP A 371 -20.37 4.79 6.48
N THR A 372 -19.39 3.99 6.89
CA THR A 372 -18.01 4.41 7.12
C THR A 372 -17.12 4.29 5.88
N THR A 373 -17.65 3.79 4.76
CA THR A 373 -16.88 3.51 3.54
C THR A 373 -16.88 4.68 2.56
N THR A 374 -17.82 5.62 2.70
CA THR A 374 -18.01 6.73 1.78
C THR A 374 -17.92 8.06 2.52
N ASN A 375 -16.86 8.84 2.26
CA ASN A 375 -16.62 10.15 2.89
C ASN A 375 -16.78 11.33 1.91
N GLY A 376 -17.27 11.07 0.70
CA GLY A 376 -17.43 12.08 -0.35
C GLY A 376 -18.78 12.80 -0.33
N PRO A 377 -18.96 13.84 -1.16
CA PRO A 377 -20.20 14.62 -1.25
C PRO A 377 -21.35 13.88 -1.97
N ALA A 378 -21.16 12.61 -2.34
CA ALA A 378 -22.16 11.82 -3.04
C ALA A 378 -22.20 10.38 -2.50
N HIS A 379 -23.40 9.80 -2.45
CA HIS A 379 -23.63 8.44 -1.98
C HIS A 379 -24.67 7.70 -2.84
N THR A 380 -24.40 6.44 -3.19
CA THR A 380 -25.29 5.61 -3.99
C THR A 380 -26.22 4.75 -3.13
N VAL A 381 -27.52 4.80 -3.40
CA VAL A 381 -28.57 4.12 -2.65
C VAL A 381 -29.46 3.32 -3.59
N ASP A 382 -29.64 2.05 -3.28
CA ASP A 382 -30.60 1.19 -3.98
C ASP A 382 -31.99 1.33 -3.38
N VAL A 383 -32.98 1.56 -4.25
CA VAL A 383 -34.39 1.71 -3.87
C VAL A 383 -35.20 0.59 -4.55
N PRO A 384 -35.43 -0.55 -3.87
CA PRO A 384 -36.28 -1.61 -4.38
C PRO A 384 -37.75 -1.19 -4.52
N ALA A 385 -38.51 -1.98 -5.28
CA ALA A 385 -39.94 -1.75 -5.45
C ALA A 385 -40.69 -1.81 -4.11
N GLY A 386 -41.47 -0.75 -3.81
CA GLY A 386 -42.26 -0.64 -2.59
C GLY A 386 -41.46 -0.41 -1.31
N ALA A 387 -40.13 -0.26 -1.39
CA ALA A 387 -39.28 -0.01 -0.23
C ALA A 387 -39.08 1.50 -0.02
N THR A 388 -38.94 1.92 1.23
CA THR A 388 -38.50 3.27 1.59
C THR A 388 -37.04 3.25 2.02
N ALA A 389 -36.24 4.18 1.53
CA ALA A 389 -34.89 4.45 2.01
C ALA A 389 -34.82 5.86 2.61
N SER A 390 -34.32 5.99 3.84
CA SER A 390 -34.01 7.27 4.48
C SER A 390 -32.51 7.52 4.41
N VAL A 391 -32.12 8.61 3.76
CA VAL A 391 -30.71 8.97 3.58
C VAL A 391 -30.45 10.26 4.35
N ARG A 392 -29.62 10.18 5.39
CA ARG A 392 -29.15 11.33 6.17
C ARG A 392 -27.66 11.54 5.88
N VAL A 393 -27.25 12.79 5.77
CA VAL A 393 -25.84 13.17 5.73
C VAL A 393 -25.57 14.18 6.82
N GLU A 394 -24.44 14.00 7.49
CA GLU A 394 -23.85 14.98 8.40
C GLU A 394 -22.57 15.48 7.75
N ALA A 395 -22.39 16.79 7.70
CA ALA A 395 -21.19 17.39 7.15
C ALA A 395 -20.54 18.28 8.20
N SER A 396 -19.23 18.17 8.34
CA SER A 396 -18.43 18.96 9.26
C SER A 396 -17.22 19.53 8.55
N ALA A 397 -16.87 20.77 8.90
CA ALA A 397 -15.66 21.45 8.47
C ALA A 397 -15.01 22.15 9.68
N PRO A 398 -13.69 22.35 9.67
CA PRO A 398 -12.97 23.05 10.74
C PRO A 398 -13.57 24.44 10.99
N GLY A 399 -13.83 24.74 12.25
CA GLY A 399 -14.43 26.01 12.67
C GLY A 399 -15.94 26.12 12.45
N CYS A 400 -16.58 25.12 11.84
CA CYS A 400 -18.02 25.10 11.62
C CYS A 400 -18.73 24.07 12.49
N GLN A 401 -19.95 24.42 12.93
CA GLN A 401 -20.84 23.44 13.56
C GLN A 401 -21.24 22.37 12.54
N THR A 402 -21.33 21.12 12.98
CA THR A 402 -21.82 20.03 12.13
C THR A 402 -23.24 20.33 11.68
N VAL A 403 -23.46 20.39 10.36
CA VAL A 403 -24.78 20.54 9.75
C VAL A 403 -25.26 19.20 9.25
N SER A 404 -26.57 18.99 9.22
CA SER A 404 -27.15 17.74 8.75
C SER A 404 -28.42 17.97 7.95
N ASN A 405 -28.66 17.12 6.95
CA ASN A 405 -29.93 17.08 6.23
C ASN A 405 -30.28 15.63 5.88
N ALA A 406 -31.57 15.37 5.65
CA ALA A 406 -32.06 14.04 5.32
C ALA A 406 -33.08 14.11 4.18
N ILE A 407 -33.10 13.05 3.37
CA ILE A 407 -34.00 12.89 2.23
C ILE A 407 -34.61 11.48 2.24
N GLY A 408 -35.91 11.41 2.01
CA GLY A 408 -36.65 10.15 1.90
C GLY A 408 -36.80 9.75 0.43
N LEU A 409 -36.49 8.51 0.12
CA LEU A 409 -36.68 7.89 -1.18
C LEU A 409 -37.72 6.78 -1.04
N GLU A 410 -38.79 6.80 -1.83
CA GLU A 410 -39.82 5.75 -1.81
C GLU A 410 -39.88 5.08 -3.18
N GLY A 411 -39.62 3.77 -3.23
CA GLY A 411 -39.72 2.99 -4.46
C GLY A 411 -41.17 2.68 -4.79
N CYS A 412 -41.57 2.89 -6.04
CA CYS A 412 -42.89 2.50 -6.51
C CYS A 412 -43.07 1.00 -6.30
N THR A 413 -44.20 0.61 -5.72
CA THR A 413 -44.63 -0.78 -5.79
C THR A 413 -44.80 -1.09 -7.27
N SER A 414 -43.89 -1.90 -7.82
CA SER A 414 -44.04 -2.42 -9.18
C SER A 414 -45.40 -3.09 -9.20
N GLY A 415 -46.37 -2.45 -9.87
CA GLY A 415 -47.78 -2.81 -9.78
C GLY A 415 -47.91 -4.32 -9.90
N GLY A 416 -48.20 -4.95 -8.76
CA GLY A 416 -48.47 -6.37 -8.69
C GLY A 416 -49.70 -6.62 -9.53
N GLY A 417 -49.49 -6.97 -10.79
CA GLY A 417 -50.48 -7.54 -11.67
C GLY A 417 -50.92 -8.87 -11.08
N GLY A 418 -51.81 -8.81 -10.09
CA GLY A 418 -52.75 -9.89 -9.85
C GLY A 418 -53.49 -10.12 -11.17
N GLY A 419 -53.32 -11.30 -11.74
CA GLY A 419 -53.82 -11.71 -13.05
C GLY A 419 -55.35 -11.70 -13.14
N GLY A 420 -55.93 -10.51 -13.24
CA GLY A 420 -57.29 -10.32 -13.70
C GLY A 420 -57.31 -10.35 -15.22
N PHE A 421 -57.77 -11.45 -15.80
CA PHE A 421 -58.06 -11.64 -17.24
C PHE A 421 -59.05 -10.61 -17.86
N GLY A 422 -59.37 -9.51 -17.18
CA GLY A 422 -60.54 -8.70 -17.49
C GLY A 422 -60.43 -7.93 -18.80
N CYS A 423 -59.39 -7.11 -18.96
CA CYS A 423 -59.38 -6.09 -20.02
C CYS A 423 -58.17 -6.18 -20.94
N ASP A 424 -56.95 -6.18 -20.41
CA ASP A 424 -55.74 -6.34 -21.22
C ASP A 424 -55.73 -7.71 -21.93
N GLY A 425 -56.11 -8.77 -21.22
CA GLY A 425 -56.24 -10.11 -21.81
C GLY A 425 -57.30 -10.21 -22.90
N LEU A 426 -58.44 -9.52 -22.72
CA LEU A 426 -59.53 -9.53 -23.70
C LEU A 426 -59.14 -8.77 -24.99
N LEU A 427 -58.40 -7.67 -24.86
CA LEU A 427 -57.82 -6.94 -26.00
C LEU A 427 -56.78 -7.76 -26.76
N ILE A 428 -55.85 -8.39 -26.03
CA ILE A 428 -54.81 -9.22 -26.64
C ILE A 428 -55.47 -10.39 -27.38
N ALA A 429 -56.41 -11.10 -26.74
CA ALA A 429 -57.14 -12.19 -27.36
C ALA A 429 -57.91 -11.76 -28.62
N ALA A 430 -58.57 -10.61 -28.58
CA ALA A 430 -59.29 -10.05 -29.74
C ALA A 430 -58.35 -9.80 -30.92
N ILE A 431 -57.22 -9.13 -30.68
CA ILE A 431 -56.24 -8.79 -31.72
C ILE A 431 -55.58 -10.05 -32.27
N THR A 432 -55.21 -11.02 -31.42
CA THR A 432 -54.64 -12.29 -31.89
C THR A 432 -55.63 -13.07 -32.76
N ALA A 433 -56.91 -13.14 -32.38
CA ALA A 433 -57.95 -13.82 -33.18
C ALA A 433 -58.18 -13.14 -34.54
N LEU A 434 -58.13 -11.80 -34.59
CA LEU A 434 -58.19 -11.05 -35.84
C LEU A 434 -56.98 -11.35 -36.73
N ILE A 435 -55.77 -11.42 -36.14
CA ILE A 435 -54.52 -11.60 -36.92
C ILE A 435 -54.54 -12.97 -37.58
N ILE A 436 -54.88 -14.00 -36.80
CA ILE A 436 -55.03 -15.37 -37.30
C ILE A 436 -56.11 -15.43 -38.38
N GLY A 437 -57.26 -14.79 -38.16
CA GLY A 437 -58.35 -14.72 -39.13
C GLY A 437 -57.92 -14.08 -40.46
N GLY A 438 -57.26 -12.93 -40.41
CA GLY A 438 -56.77 -12.22 -41.59
C GLY A 438 -55.76 -13.05 -42.40
N ILE A 439 -54.81 -13.71 -41.72
CA ILE A 439 -53.83 -14.59 -42.39
C ILE A 439 -54.53 -15.76 -43.07
N LEU A 440 -55.48 -16.44 -42.39
CA LEU A 440 -56.22 -17.57 -42.95
C LEU A 440 -57.08 -17.17 -44.16
N ILE A 441 -57.71 -15.99 -44.13
CA ILE A 441 -58.48 -15.48 -45.27
C ILE A 441 -57.58 -15.31 -46.50
N VAL A 442 -56.42 -14.66 -46.34
CA VAL A 442 -55.46 -14.47 -47.43
C VAL A 442 -55.01 -15.83 -47.98
N VAL A 443 -54.53 -16.73 -47.11
CA VAL A 443 -54.08 -18.08 -47.53
C VAL A 443 -55.18 -18.86 -48.23
N GLY A 444 -56.41 -18.85 -47.71
CA GLY A 444 -57.54 -19.56 -48.30
C GLY A 444 -57.90 -19.05 -49.69
N VAL A 445 -57.94 -17.73 -49.90
CA VAL A 445 -58.21 -17.13 -51.21
C VAL A 445 -57.08 -17.44 -52.20
N CYS A 446 -55.82 -17.33 -51.77
CA CYS A 446 -54.68 -17.58 -52.65
C CYS A 446 -54.54 -19.06 -53.05
N THR A 447 -55.00 -19.99 -52.21
CA THR A 447 -54.97 -21.44 -52.49
C THR A 447 -56.26 -21.95 -53.15
N GLY A 448 -57.30 -21.13 -53.24
CA GLY A 448 -58.63 -21.55 -53.70
C GLY A 448 -59.34 -22.50 -52.74
N ASN A 449 -58.89 -22.59 -51.47
CA ASN A 449 -59.46 -23.50 -50.48
C ASN A 449 -60.55 -22.80 -49.66
N GLY A 450 -61.81 -22.99 -50.05
CA GLY A 450 -62.96 -22.39 -49.39
C GLY A 450 -63.11 -22.75 -47.91
N ILE A 451 -62.59 -23.90 -47.45
CA ILE A 451 -62.65 -24.30 -46.04
C ILE A 451 -61.74 -23.39 -45.20
N VAL A 452 -60.52 -23.13 -45.68
CA VAL A 452 -59.54 -22.26 -45.00
C VAL A 452 -60.06 -20.82 -44.96
N THR A 453 -60.66 -20.34 -46.05
CA THR A 453 -61.32 -19.02 -46.07
C THR A 453 -62.47 -18.96 -45.07
N GLY A 454 -63.32 -20.00 -44.98
CA GLY A 454 -64.42 -20.07 -44.03
C GLY A 454 -63.97 -20.01 -42.56
N LEU A 455 -62.91 -20.75 -42.20
CA LEU A 455 -62.31 -20.70 -40.86
C LEU A 455 -61.71 -19.33 -40.54
N GLY A 456 -61.06 -18.70 -41.52
CA GLY A 456 -60.53 -17.35 -41.38
C GLY A 456 -61.60 -16.31 -41.09
N ILE A 457 -62.74 -16.37 -41.81
CA ILE A 457 -63.89 -15.49 -41.57
C ILE A 457 -64.46 -15.72 -40.17
N ALA A 458 -64.65 -16.98 -39.75
CA ALA A 458 -65.16 -17.30 -38.42
C ALA A 458 -64.26 -16.75 -37.30
N SER A 459 -62.94 -16.93 -37.42
CA SER A 459 -61.96 -16.37 -36.46
C SER A 459 -61.98 -14.84 -36.43
N ALA A 460 -62.08 -14.18 -37.59
CA ALA A 460 -62.15 -12.73 -37.66
C ALA A 460 -63.43 -12.18 -37.01
N VAL A 461 -64.58 -12.85 -37.19
CA VAL A 461 -65.84 -12.46 -36.54
C VAL A 461 -65.73 -12.59 -35.01
N VAL A 462 -65.15 -13.68 -34.50
CA VAL A 462 -64.91 -13.84 -33.05
C VAL A 462 -63.99 -12.74 -32.53
N GLY A 463 -62.91 -12.43 -33.24
CA GLY A 463 -62.00 -11.34 -32.90
C GLY A 463 -62.69 -9.97 -32.86
N LEU A 464 -63.56 -9.66 -33.82
CA LEU A 464 -64.34 -8.42 -33.84
C LEU A 464 -65.32 -8.33 -32.67
N VAL A 465 -65.99 -9.43 -32.31
CA VAL A 465 -66.91 -9.46 -31.16
C VAL A 465 -66.16 -9.23 -29.85
N LEU A 466 -65.01 -9.88 -29.66
CA LEU A 466 -64.16 -9.65 -28.49
C LEU A 466 -63.66 -8.20 -28.44
N LEU A 467 -63.24 -7.64 -29.58
CA LEU A 467 -62.80 -6.26 -29.64
C LEU A 467 -63.94 -5.29 -29.28
N ALA A 468 -65.15 -5.52 -29.77
CA ALA A 468 -66.31 -4.71 -29.43
C ALA A 468 -66.64 -4.78 -27.93
N LEU A 469 -66.60 -5.97 -27.32
CA LEU A 469 -66.76 -6.14 -25.88
C LEU A 469 -65.67 -5.38 -25.11
N TRP A 470 -64.42 -5.44 -25.56
CA TRP A 470 -63.34 -4.67 -24.96
C TRP A 470 -63.58 -3.15 -25.06
N VAL A 471 -63.95 -2.63 -26.23
CA VAL A 471 -64.22 -1.20 -26.39
C VAL A 471 -65.34 -0.72 -25.46
N ILE A 472 -66.39 -1.54 -25.27
CA ILE A 472 -67.54 -1.19 -24.43
C ILE A 472 -67.18 -1.22 -22.94
N PHE A 473 -66.50 -2.28 -22.48
CA PHE A 473 -66.32 -2.53 -21.04
C PHE A 473 -64.94 -2.11 -20.49
N CYS A 474 -63.93 -1.99 -21.34
CA CYS A 474 -62.52 -1.98 -20.92
C CYS A 474 -61.70 -0.80 -21.46
N ARG A 475 -62.30 0.11 -22.23
CA ARG A 475 -61.57 1.23 -22.85
C ARG A 475 -60.86 2.14 -21.83
N THR A 476 -61.39 2.28 -20.62
CA THR A 476 -60.83 3.19 -19.59
C THR A 476 -59.86 2.51 -18.62
N SER A 477 -59.80 1.17 -18.59
CA SER A 477 -59.01 0.41 -17.63
C SER A 477 -57.73 -0.20 -18.22
N THR A 478 -57.56 -0.11 -19.54
CA THR A 478 -56.41 -0.68 -20.25
C THR A 478 -55.19 0.20 -20.06
N SER A 479 -54.04 -0.40 -19.73
CA SER A 479 -52.81 0.36 -19.48
C SER A 479 -52.26 1.03 -20.76
N CYS A 480 -51.76 2.27 -20.63
CA CYS A 480 -51.19 3.01 -21.78
C CYS A 480 -50.01 2.26 -22.43
N SER A 481 -49.28 1.46 -21.68
CA SER A 481 -48.16 0.64 -22.18
C SER A 481 -48.63 -0.44 -23.16
N VAL A 482 -49.75 -1.12 -22.84
CA VAL A 482 -50.33 -2.15 -23.71
C VAL A 482 -50.89 -1.52 -24.99
N LEU A 483 -51.61 -0.40 -24.87
CA LEU A 483 -52.12 0.33 -26.03
C LEU A 483 -51.00 0.82 -26.96
N ALA A 484 -49.91 1.35 -26.41
CA ALA A 484 -48.75 1.76 -27.18
C ALA A 484 -48.11 0.58 -27.94
N SER A 485 -47.93 -0.56 -27.26
CA SER A 485 -47.35 -1.77 -27.86
C SER A 485 -48.20 -2.32 -29.01
N LEU A 486 -49.52 -2.36 -28.82
CA LEU A 486 -50.47 -2.84 -29.84
C LEU A 486 -50.56 -1.92 -31.06
N ARG A 487 -50.49 -0.60 -30.85
CA ARG A 487 -50.41 0.36 -31.96
C ARG A 487 -49.18 0.12 -32.82
N CYS A 488 -48.03 -0.14 -32.20
CA CYS A 488 -46.80 -0.44 -32.93
C CYS A 488 -46.90 -1.77 -33.71
N LEU A 489 -47.50 -2.80 -33.10
CA LEU A 489 -47.76 -4.08 -33.76
C LEU A 489 -48.68 -3.92 -34.99
N LEU A 490 -49.80 -3.20 -34.86
CA LEU A 490 -50.72 -2.97 -35.97
C LEU A 490 -50.09 -2.17 -37.11
N ASN A 491 -49.30 -1.14 -36.80
CA ASN A 491 -48.60 -0.37 -37.81
C ASN A 491 -47.62 -1.26 -38.61
N TRP A 492 -46.94 -2.18 -37.92
CA TRP A 492 -46.07 -3.15 -38.56
C TRP A 492 -46.83 -4.13 -39.46
N LEU A 493 -48.00 -4.61 -39.02
CA LEU A 493 -48.87 -5.47 -39.82
C LEU A 493 -49.40 -4.78 -41.08
N VAL A 494 -49.71 -3.48 -41.03
CA VAL A 494 -50.10 -2.70 -42.22
C VAL A 494 -48.97 -2.66 -43.24
N ILE A 495 -47.73 -2.38 -42.80
CA ILE A 495 -46.55 -2.37 -43.67
C ILE A 495 -46.33 -3.76 -44.28
N LEU A 496 -46.43 -4.82 -43.47
CA LEU A 496 -46.28 -6.20 -43.93
C LEU A 496 -47.36 -6.59 -44.96
N ALA A 497 -48.61 -6.21 -44.72
CA ALA A 497 -49.72 -6.51 -45.63
C ALA A 497 -49.56 -5.80 -46.98
N LEU A 498 -49.11 -4.53 -46.97
CA LEU A 498 -48.79 -3.80 -48.21
C LEU A 498 -47.65 -4.48 -48.98
N PHE A 499 -46.60 -4.92 -48.28
CA PHE A 499 -45.50 -5.64 -48.90
C PHE A 499 -45.94 -6.97 -49.54
N VAL A 500 -46.74 -7.78 -48.81
CA VAL A 500 -47.29 -9.03 -49.34
C VAL A 500 -48.23 -8.76 -50.51
N SER A 501 -49.04 -7.71 -50.46
CA SER A 501 -49.92 -7.32 -51.58
C SER A 501 -49.13 -7.00 -52.86
N VAL A 502 -48.00 -6.31 -52.74
CA VAL A 502 -47.13 -6.00 -53.90
C VAL A 502 -46.50 -7.28 -54.44
N LEU A 503 -45.99 -8.16 -53.57
CA LEU A 503 -45.43 -9.44 -53.99
C LEU A 503 -46.46 -10.32 -54.71
N MET A 504 -47.68 -10.38 -54.19
CA MET A 504 -48.76 -11.16 -54.81
C MET A 504 -49.29 -10.52 -56.10
N ALA A 505 -49.18 -9.20 -56.26
CA ALA A 505 -49.50 -8.56 -57.54
C ALA A 505 -48.48 -8.89 -58.64
N ILE A 506 -47.22 -9.12 -58.27
CA ILE A 506 -46.14 -9.47 -59.20
C ILE A 506 -46.14 -10.97 -59.52
N PHE A 507 -46.26 -11.82 -58.50
CA PHE A 507 -46.06 -13.27 -58.64
C PHE A 507 -47.35 -14.10 -58.51
N GLY A 508 -48.44 -13.51 -58.02
CA GLY A 508 -49.67 -14.20 -57.65
C GLY A 508 -50.86 -13.89 -58.56
N SER A 509 -52.02 -14.40 -58.16
CA SER A 509 -53.29 -14.11 -58.83
C SER A 509 -53.86 -12.76 -58.34
N LEU A 510 -54.50 -12.01 -59.25
CA LEU A 510 -55.16 -10.74 -58.93
C LEU A 510 -56.09 -10.80 -57.68
N PRO A 511 -56.89 -11.87 -57.45
CA PRO A 511 -57.72 -11.98 -56.25
C PRO A 511 -56.91 -12.01 -54.96
N CYS A 512 -55.77 -12.71 -54.95
CA CYS A 512 -54.89 -12.84 -53.78
C CYS A 512 -54.28 -11.48 -53.40
N ALA A 513 -53.82 -10.71 -54.38
CA ALA A 513 -53.31 -9.35 -54.18
C ALA A 513 -54.39 -8.41 -53.63
N ALA A 514 -55.61 -8.46 -54.19
CA ALA A 514 -56.73 -7.65 -53.72
C ALA A 514 -57.13 -7.98 -52.28
N THR A 515 -57.19 -9.27 -51.92
CA THR A 515 -57.50 -9.69 -50.55
C THR A 515 -56.42 -9.26 -49.54
N ALA A 516 -55.14 -9.36 -49.89
CA ALA A 516 -54.04 -8.88 -49.06
C ALA A 516 -54.12 -7.35 -48.83
N ALA A 517 -54.40 -6.57 -49.87
CA ALA A 517 -54.59 -5.12 -49.76
C ALA A 517 -55.77 -4.76 -48.85
N LEU A 518 -56.93 -5.40 -49.04
CA LEU A 518 -58.12 -5.17 -48.19
C LEU A 518 -57.85 -5.50 -46.72
N THR A 519 -57.08 -6.56 -46.47
CA THR A 519 -56.65 -6.95 -45.12
C THR A 519 -55.74 -5.86 -44.52
N GLY A 520 -54.79 -5.31 -45.29
CA GLY A 520 -53.97 -4.17 -44.86
C GLY A 520 -54.79 -2.92 -44.49
N VAL A 521 -55.79 -2.58 -45.30
CA VAL A 521 -56.70 -1.45 -45.00
C VAL A 521 -57.49 -1.69 -43.70
N SER A 522 -57.94 -2.92 -43.46
CA SER A 522 -58.66 -3.26 -42.22
C SER A 522 -57.79 -3.06 -40.97
N TRP A 523 -56.50 -3.44 -41.02
CA TRP A 523 -55.54 -3.17 -39.94
C TRP A 523 -55.29 -1.67 -39.71
N GLY A 524 -55.28 -0.90 -40.79
CA GLY A 524 -55.18 0.56 -40.71
C GLY A 524 -56.37 1.20 -39.98
N SER A 525 -57.58 0.71 -40.22
CA SER A 525 -58.77 1.21 -39.51
C SER A 525 -58.72 0.91 -38.00
N LEU A 526 -58.19 -0.26 -37.62
CA LEU A 526 -57.98 -0.64 -36.21
C LEU A 526 -56.93 0.23 -35.52
N SER A 527 -55.86 0.63 -36.22
CA SER A 527 -54.82 1.48 -35.63
C SER A 527 -55.32 2.91 -35.37
N VAL A 528 -56.21 3.43 -36.23
CA VAL A 528 -56.90 4.71 -36.03
C VAL A 528 -57.82 4.62 -34.81
N LEU A 529 -58.62 3.56 -34.70
CA LEU A 529 -59.50 3.34 -33.55
C LEU A 529 -58.73 3.24 -32.22
N LEU A 530 -57.61 2.51 -32.18
CA LEU A 530 -56.77 2.47 -30.98
C LEU A 530 -56.15 3.82 -30.64
N THR A 531 -55.80 4.62 -31.64
CA THR A 531 -55.25 5.96 -31.42
C THR A 531 -56.28 6.89 -30.78
N ASP A 532 -57.54 6.84 -31.24
CA ASP A 532 -58.63 7.60 -30.64
C ASP A 532 -58.87 7.19 -29.18
N VAL A 533 -58.86 5.88 -28.89
CA VAL A 533 -58.95 5.37 -27.51
C VAL A 533 -57.77 5.84 -26.65
N MET A 534 -56.54 5.79 -27.16
CA MET A 534 -55.34 6.28 -26.45
C MET A 534 -55.44 7.78 -26.10
N VAL A 535 -55.92 8.60 -27.04
CA VAL A 535 -56.11 10.04 -26.81
C VAL A 535 -57.19 10.26 -25.75
N SER A 536 -58.30 9.53 -25.83
CA SER A 536 -59.38 9.61 -24.83
C SER A 536 -58.96 9.16 -23.43
N ALA A 537 -57.98 8.25 -23.33
CA ALA A 537 -57.41 7.76 -22.08
C ALA A 537 -56.25 8.62 -21.53
N GLY A 538 -55.87 9.71 -22.21
CA GLY A 538 -54.77 10.59 -21.80
C GLY A 538 -53.37 9.99 -22.02
N CYS A 539 -53.25 8.95 -22.83
CA CYS A 539 -51.95 8.33 -23.13
C CYS A 539 -51.15 9.20 -24.09
N LYS A 540 -49.86 9.45 -23.78
CA LYS A 540 -48.94 10.14 -24.69
C LYS A 540 -48.66 9.28 -25.93
N ILE A 541 -48.81 9.87 -27.11
CA ILE A 541 -48.49 9.21 -28.38
C ILE A 541 -46.97 9.22 -28.57
N GLY A 542 -46.32 8.10 -28.27
CA GLY A 542 -44.92 7.88 -28.63
C GLY A 542 -44.78 7.52 -30.11
N THR A 543 -43.68 7.93 -30.73
CA THR A 543 -43.26 7.42 -32.05
C THR A 543 -42.83 5.96 -31.90
N CYS A 544 -43.46 5.05 -32.65
CA CYS A 544 -43.03 3.65 -32.75
C CYS A 544 -41.72 3.56 -33.53
N LEU A 545 -40.60 3.85 -32.88
CA LEU A 545 -39.28 3.51 -33.40
C LEU A 545 -39.10 1.99 -33.24
N LEU A 546 -38.60 1.35 -34.29
CA LEU A 546 -38.39 -0.09 -34.36
C LEU A 546 -37.76 -0.59 -33.05
N PRO A 547 -38.25 -1.70 -32.45
CA PRO A 547 -37.57 -2.32 -31.33
C PRO A 547 -36.17 -2.70 -31.81
N SER A 548 -35.16 -1.94 -31.38
CA SER A 548 -33.77 -2.30 -31.59
C SER A 548 -33.54 -3.59 -30.82
N SER A 549 -33.51 -4.71 -31.53
CA SER A 549 -33.15 -6.01 -30.99
C SER A 549 -31.66 -6.01 -30.65
N THR A 550 -31.28 -5.37 -29.55
CA THR A 550 -29.99 -5.54 -28.89
C THR A 550 -30.25 -5.66 -27.40
N GLY A 551 -30.53 -6.90 -27.01
CA GLY A 551 -30.29 -7.35 -25.65
C GLY A 551 -28.79 -7.34 -25.33
N THR A 552 -28.52 -7.25 -24.03
CA THR A 552 -27.25 -7.61 -23.38
C THR A 552 -26.08 -6.64 -23.61
N VAL A 553 -26.10 -5.51 -22.90
CA VAL A 553 -24.86 -4.77 -22.60
C VAL A 553 -24.23 -5.37 -21.35
N THR A 554 -23.40 -6.40 -21.54
CA THR A 554 -22.39 -6.79 -20.56
C THR A 554 -21.32 -5.70 -20.55
N ARG A 555 -21.39 -4.76 -19.60
CA ARG A 555 -20.40 -3.69 -19.47
C ARG A 555 -19.14 -4.27 -18.82
N ARG A 556 -18.12 -4.57 -19.63
CA ARG A 556 -16.75 -4.81 -19.16
C ARG A 556 -16.19 -3.51 -18.59
N SER A 557 -15.83 -3.55 -17.31
CA SER A 557 -14.92 -2.61 -16.65
C SER A 557 -13.62 -2.49 -17.45
N SER A 558 -13.18 -1.25 -17.69
CA SER A 558 -11.84 -0.92 -18.18
C SER A 558 -11.27 0.15 -17.25
N ALA A 559 -10.74 -0.32 -16.12
CA ALA A 559 -9.66 0.35 -15.45
C ALA A 559 -8.36 0.14 -16.25
N ASP A 560 -7.43 1.08 -16.08
CA ASP A 560 -6.02 1.01 -16.41
C ASP A 560 -5.54 1.60 -17.76
N ARG A 561 -5.12 2.87 -17.70
CA ARG A 561 -3.82 3.28 -18.27
C ARG A 561 -3.31 4.57 -17.64
N ARG A 562 -2.34 4.41 -16.73
CA ARG A 562 -1.40 5.47 -16.32
C ARG A 562 -0.47 5.86 -17.47
N GLY A 563 -0.17 7.16 -17.53
CA GLY A 563 1.19 7.69 -17.49
C GLY A 563 2.10 7.52 -18.71
N ARG A 564 2.35 8.62 -19.42
CA ARG A 564 3.69 8.95 -19.93
C ARG A 564 3.82 10.45 -20.21
N GLY A 565 4.79 11.10 -19.55
CA GLY A 565 5.04 12.54 -19.62
C GLY A 565 5.84 13.02 -20.83
N GLN A 566 5.98 14.34 -20.91
CA GLN A 566 7.00 15.12 -21.64
C GLN A 566 7.02 16.51 -20.97
N MET A 567 8.04 16.88 -20.20
CA MET A 567 9.35 17.45 -20.57
C MET A 567 9.29 18.88 -21.16
N PHE A 568 9.70 19.83 -20.31
CA PHE A 568 10.34 21.15 -20.51
C PHE A 568 10.49 21.78 -21.91
N ARG A 569 9.96 23.01 -22.00
CA ARG A 569 10.49 24.28 -22.56
C ARG A 569 9.52 25.36 -22.02
N ASP A 570 9.89 26.47 -21.40
CA ASP A 570 11.09 27.31 -21.35
C ASP A 570 11.43 27.75 -19.92
#